data_AF-A0A0D2E4D5-F1
#
_entry.id   AF-A0A0D2E4D5-F1
#
_cell.length_a   1.000
_cell.length_b   1.000
_cell.length_c   1.000
_cell.angle_alpha   90.00
_cell.angle_beta   90.00
_cell.angle_gamma   90.00
#
_symmetry.space_group_name_H-M   'P 1'
#
loop_
_entity.id
_entity.type
_entity.pdbx_description
1 polymer ?
#
loop_
_entity_poly.entity_id
_entity_poly.type
_entity_poly.pdbx_seq_one_letter_code
_entity_poly.pdbx_strand_id
1 'polypeptide(L)'
;MSVLRLPRSALPVLTTLIGSGAFIVGLWSFTSPKSAAAAFGGYMVRALAASPSSSNLDSLRRMTYIYPHGIRNLTLGLSILALTAYWQFGQRCRTSPVARAAVQRSLGLVITVNALTPIVDAWVNLWVAEEGKGGDLERNAARLHATRSVFWVVGGLWCLVG
;
A
#
# COMPACT_ATOMS: atom_id res chain seq x y z
N MET A 1 -25.19 -20.30 10.74
CA MET A 1 -23.89 -19.66 11.05
C MET A 1 -24.16 -18.19 11.33
N SER A 2 -24.00 -17.75 12.58
CA SER A 2 -24.13 -16.32 12.93
C SER A 2 -22.90 -15.61 12.36
N VAL A 3 -23.05 -14.93 11.22
CA VAL A 3 -22.00 -14.05 10.71
C VAL A 3 -21.84 -12.97 11.77
N LEU A 4 -20.70 -12.92 12.46
CA LEU A 4 -20.39 -11.87 13.42
C LEU A 4 -20.73 -10.54 12.75
N ARG A 5 -21.78 -9.86 13.22
CA ARG A 5 -22.13 -8.53 12.72
C ARG A 5 -21.06 -7.58 13.23
N LEU A 6 -20.00 -7.44 12.46
CA LEU A 6 -18.93 -6.49 12.73
C LEU A 6 -19.53 -5.09 12.81
N PRO A 7 -19.05 -4.25 13.75
CA PRO A 7 -19.65 -2.94 13.98
C PRO A 7 -19.56 -2.08 12.73
N ARG A 8 -20.61 -1.28 12.45
CA ARG A 8 -20.69 -0.38 11.29
C ARG A 8 -19.48 0.56 11.13
N SER A 9 -18.76 0.83 12.21
CA SER A 9 -17.57 1.68 12.26
C SER A 9 -16.25 0.96 11.90
N ALA A 10 -16.23 -0.37 11.80
CA ALA A 10 -15.00 -1.12 11.56
C ALA A 10 -14.40 -0.87 10.16
N LEU A 11 -15.23 -0.88 9.12
CA LEU A 11 -14.79 -0.64 7.74
C LEU A 11 -14.13 0.74 7.57
N PRO A 12 -14.75 1.86 8.01
CA PRO A 12 -14.12 3.17 7.94
C PRO A 12 -12.77 3.26 8.66
N VAL A 13 -12.65 2.61 9.83
CA VAL A 13 -11.38 2.55 10.56
C VAL A 13 -10.34 1.78 9.75
N LEU A 14 -10.71 0.64 9.20
CA LEU A 14 -9.82 -0.18 8.38
C LEU A 14 -9.35 0.54 7.12
N THR A 15 -10.26 1.17 6.37
CA THR A 15 -9.89 1.93 5.17
C THR A 15 -9.04 3.16 5.52
N THR A 16 -9.30 3.80 6.66
CA THR A 16 -8.46 4.90 7.17
C THR A 16 -7.06 4.43 7.54
N LEU A 17 -6.92 3.26 8.17
CA LEU A 17 -5.60 2.68 8.49
C LEU A 17 -4.83 2.31 7.23
N ILE A 18 -5.48 1.67 6.26
CA ILE A 18 -4.88 1.34 4.96
C ILE A 18 -4.43 2.61 4.24
N GLY A 19 -5.33 3.60 4.14
CA GLY A 19 -5.05 4.88 3.49
C GLY A 19 -3.92 5.65 4.17
N SER A 20 -3.93 5.72 5.50
CA SER A 20 -2.86 6.35 6.29
C SER A 20 -1.53 5.65 6.10
N GLY A 21 -1.50 4.31 6.12
CA GLY A 21 -0.28 3.54 5.89
C GLY A 21 0.34 3.81 4.52
N ALA A 22 -0.48 3.81 3.46
CA ALA A 22 -0.03 4.15 2.12
C ALA A 22 0.47 5.62 2.02
N PHE A 23 -0.26 6.56 2.63
CA PHE A 23 0.12 7.97 2.68
C PHE A 23 1.47 8.17 3.37
N ILE A 24 1.66 7.57 4.56
CA ILE A 24 2.90 7.69 5.34
C ILE A 24 4.09 7.10 4.58
N VAL A 25 3.94 5.90 3.99
CA VAL A 25 5.00 5.27 3.19
C VAL A 25 5.31 6.10 1.94
N GLY A 26 4.29 6.70 1.33
CA GLY A 26 4.45 7.63 0.21
C GLY A 26 5.32 8.83 0.61
N LEU A 27 4.97 9.52 1.69
CA LEU A 27 5.74 10.66 2.21
C LEU A 27 7.17 10.27 2.62
N TRP A 28 7.31 9.12 3.29
CA TRP A 28 8.60 8.59 3.73
C TRP A 28 9.57 8.31 2.58
N SER A 29 9.04 7.93 1.41
CA SER A 29 9.84 7.70 0.20
C SER A 29 10.53 8.98 -0.32
N PHE A 30 9.97 10.16 -0.02
CA PHE A 30 10.58 11.45 -0.37
C PHE A 30 11.53 11.96 0.70
N THR A 31 11.16 11.82 1.98
CA THR A 31 11.94 12.37 3.09
C THR A 31 13.13 11.50 3.46
N SER A 32 13.04 10.18 3.28
CA SER A 32 14.12 9.24 3.60
C SER A 32 14.17 8.08 2.58
N PRO A 33 14.57 8.35 1.32
CA PRO A 33 14.50 7.38 0.24
C PRO A 33 15.29 6.10 0.50
N LYS A 34 16.49 6.20 1.11
CA LYS A 34 17.31 5.03 1.46
C LYS A 34 16.61 4.11 2.46
N SER A 35 15.95 4.70 3.45
CA SER A 35 15.24 3.96 4.49
C SER A 35 13.94 3.35 3.96
N ALA A 36 13.20 4.10 3.15
CA ALA A 36 12.02 3.59 2.46
C ALA A 36 12.36 2.43 1.51
N ALA A 37 13.47 2.52 0.77
CA ALA A 37 13.97 1.42 -0.08
C ALA A 37 14.19 0.12 0.72
N ALA A 38 14.74 0.21 1.93
CA ALA A 38 14.91 -0.96 2.79
C ALA A 38 13.58 -1.60 3.21
N ALA A 39 12.52 -0.80 3.38
CA ALA A 39 11.18 -1.31 3.68
C ALA A 39 10.51 -2.00 2.48
N PHE A 40 10.85 -1.63 1.25
CA PHE A 40 10.42 -2.37 0.05
C PHE A 40 11.19 -3.68 -0.11
N GLY A 41 12.43 -3.73 0.39
CA GLY A 41 13.24 -4.94 0.49
C GLY A 41 14.63 -4.77 -0.13
N GLY A 42 15.47 -5.79 0.02
CA GLY A 42 16.88 -5.69 -0.35
C GLY A 42 17.12 -5.50 -1.86
N TYR A 43 16.16 -5.87 -2.72
CA TYR A 43 16.29 -5.61 -4.16
C TYR A 43 16.29 -4.11 -4.48
N MET A 44 15.47 -3.32 -3.78
CA MET A 44 15.46 -1.86 -3.90
C MET A 44 16.75 -1.25 -3.33
N VAL A 45 17.28 -1.81 -2.24
CA VAL A 45 18.57 -1.40 -1.68
C VAL A 45 19.71 -1.67 -2.66
N ARG A 46 19.76 -2.86 -3.29
CA ARG A 46 20.74 -3.20 -4.33
C ARG A 46 20.59 -2.31 -5.56
N ALA A 47 19.36 -2.06 -6.01
CA ALA A 47 19.10 -1.14 -7.12
C ALA A 47 19.62 0.27 -6.82
N LEU A 48 19.58 0.69 -5.56
CA LEU A 48 20.17 1.96 -5.14
C LEU A 48 21.71 1.89 -5.08
N ALA A 49 22.29 0.78 -4.61
CA ALA A 49 23.73 0.61 -4.38
C ALA A 49 24.57 0.27 -5.63
N ALA A 50 24.01 -0.35 -6.67
CA ALA A 50 24.75 -0.91 -7.80
C ALA A 50 25.33 0.11 -8.82
N SER A 51 25.76 1.31 -8.43
CA SER A 51 26.44 2.25 -9.35
C SER A 51 27.58 3.00 -8.68
N PRO A 52 28.69 3.26 -9.40
CA PRO A 52 29.80 4.07 -8.91
C PRO A 52 29.34 5.50 -8.64
N SER A 53 29.90 6.07 -7.57
CA SER A 53 29.54 7.31 -6.87
C SER A 53 29.69 8.61 -7.66
N SER A 54 29.10 8.75 -8.84
CA SER A 54 28.89 10.09 -9.43
C SER A 54 27.56 10.66 -8.94
N SER A 55 27.61 11.83 -8.31
CA SER A 55 26.47 12.51 -7.66
C SER A 55 25.25 12.73 -8.56
N ASN A 56 25.47 12.84 -9.87
CA ASN A 56 24.41 12.97 -10.87
C ASN A 56 23.62 11.66 -11.07
N LEU A 57 24.29 10.50 -11.06
CA LEU A 57 23.61 9.20 -11.23
C LEU A 57 22.79 8.82 -9.99
N ASP A 58 23.24 9.18 -8.79
CA ASP A 58 22.49 8.97 -7.54
C ASP A 58 21.15 9.72 -7.51
N SER A 59 21.15 10.95 -8.02
CA SER A 59 19.92 11.77 -8.12
C SER A 59 18.95 11.20 -9.15
N LEU A 60 19.47 10.77 -10.31
CA LEU A 60 18.69 10.10 -11.35
C LEU A 60 18.02 8.83 -10.83
N ARG A 61 18.74 7.98 -10.06
CA ARG A 61 18.20 6.74 -9.47
C ARG A 61 17.10 6.97 -8.43
N ARG A 62 17.28 7.94 -7.52
CA ARG A 62 16.20 8.33 -6.58
C ARG A 62 14.94 8.69 -7.34
N MET A 63 15.11 9.42 -8.45
CA MET A 63 14.02 9.85 -9.32
C MET A 63 13.39 8.71 -10.14
N THR A 64 14.16 7.70 -10.55
CA THR A 64 13.63 6.59 -11.39
C THR A 64 13.04 5.44 -10.59
N TYR A 65 13.54 5.14 -9.38
CA TYR A 65 13.13 3.94 -8.65
C TYR A 65 12.30 4.25 -7.41
N ILE A 66 12.72 5.21 -6.59
CA ILE A 66 12.09 5.44 -5.27
C ILE A 66 10.91 6.40 -5.37
N TYR A 67 11.07 7.52 -6.07
CA TYR A 67 9.99 8.52 -6.18
C TYR A 67 8.74 8.01 -6.88
N PRO A 68 8.79 7.17 -7.93
CA PRO A 68 7.57 6.61 -8.50
C PRO A 68 6.80 5.73 -7.51
N HIS A 69 7.51 4.93 -6.69
CA HIS A 69 6.88 4.18 -5.60
C HIS A 69 6.29 5.12 -4.53
N GLY A 70 7.01 6.19 -4.20
CA GLY A 70 6.55 7.25 -3.29
C GLY A 70 5.27 7.92 -3.78
N ILE A 71 5.25 8.39 -5.04
CA ILE A 71 4.09 9.01 -5.69
C ILE A 71 2.92 8.02 -5.68
N ARG A 72 3.13 6.79 -6.15
CA ARG A 72 2.08 5.75 -6.18
C ARG A 72 1.44 5.58 -4.81
N ASN A 73 2.24 5.38 -3.76
CA ASN A 73 1.73 5.15 -2.41
C ASN A 73 1.06 6.41 -1.84
N LEU A 74 1.60 7.59 -2.10
CA LEU A 74 1.02 8.86 -1.67
C LEU A 74 -0.34 9.10 -2.31
N THR A 75 -0.44 8.98 -3.64
CA THR A 75 -1.68 9.15 -4.40
C THR A 75 -2.72 8.11 -3.99
N LEU A 76 -2.32 6.85 -3.82
CA LEU A 76 -3.22 5.80 -3.35
C LEU A 76 -3.73 6.09 -1.94
N GLY A 77 -2.84 6.46 -1.02
CA GLY A 77 -3.20 6.82 0.36
C GLY A 77 -4.18 7.99 0.40
N LEU A 78 -3.89 9.07 -0.33
CA LEU A 78 -4.78 10.22 -0.46
C LEU A 78 -6.14 9.84 -1.05
N SER A 79 -6.16 9.01 -2.09
CA SER A 79 -7.41 8.57 -2.74
C SER A 79 -8.28 7.77 -1.77
N ILE A 80 -7.70 6.83 -1.04
CA ILE A 80 -8.42 6.01 -0.05
C ILE A 80 -8.92 6.88 1.10
N LEU A 81 -8.11 7.81 1.62
CA LEU A 81 -8.51 8.72 2.69
C LEU A 81 -9.63 9.66 2.23
N ALA A 82 -9.52 10.24 1.04
CA ALA A 82 -10.54 11.14 0.50
C ALA A 82 -11.87 10.40 0.24
N LEU A 83 -11.81 9.20 -0.35
CA LEU A 83 -13.00 8.37 -0.55
C LEU A 83 -13.61 7.92 0.77
N THR A 84 -12.79 7.56 1.77
CA THR A 84 -13.26 7.19 3.11
C THR A 84 -13.95 8.37 3.79
N ALA A 85 -13.35 9.57 3.74
CA ALA A 85 -13.94 10.78 4.29
C ALA A 85 -15.26 11.12 3.57
N TYR A 86 -15.30 11.04 2.24
CA TYR A 86 -16.52 11.27 1.47
C TYR A 86 -17.61 10.24 1.77
N TRP A 87 -17.24 8.97 1.96
CA TRP A 87 -18.15 7.91 2.36
C TRP A 87 -18.79 8.15 3.72
N GLN A 88 -18.01 8.63 4.70
CA GLN A 88 -18.49 8.87 6.07
C GLN A 88 -19.26 10.18 6.22
N PHE A 89 -18.76 11.27 5.62
CA PHE A 89 -19.22 12.62 5.93
C PHE A 89 -19.91 13.32 4.76
N GLY A 90 -19.74 12.81 3.53
CA GLY A 90 -20.33 13.39 2.32
C GLY A 90 -21.85 13.47 2.41
N GLN A 91 -22.42 14.63 2.10
CA GLN A 91 -23.87 14.87 2.17
C GLN A 91 -24.66 13.83 1.34
N ARG A 92 -24.22 13.55 0.10
CA ARG A 92 -24.85 12.54 -0.77
C ARG A 92 -24.80 11.13 -0.17
N CYS A 93 -23.69 10.74 0.47
CA CYS A 93 -23.56 9.43 1.13
C CYS A 93 -24.41 9.31 2.41
N ARG A 94 -24.76 10.44 3.03
CA ARG A 94 -25.67 10.48 4.19
C ARG A 94 -27.14 10.46 3.79
N THR A 95 -27.49 11.00 2.62
CA THR A 95 -28.88 11.08 2.15
C THR A 95 -29.28 9.98 1.16
N SER A 96 -28.32 9.37 0.45
CA SER A 96 -28.58 8.32 -0.54
C SER A 96 -27.85 7.00 -0.20
N PRO A 97 -28.59 5.93 0.12
CA PRO A 97 -28.01 4.60 0.35
C PRO A 97 -27.24 4.07 -0.87
N VAL A 98 -27.74 4.35 -2.07
CA VAL A 98 -27.09 3.93 -3.33
C VAL A 98 -25.74 4.62 -3.50
N ALA A 99 -25.68 5.93 -3.28
CA ALA A 99 -24.42 6.67 -3.34
C ALA A 99 -23.42 6.16 -2.30
N ARG A 100 -23.88 5.91 -1.07
CA ARG A 100 -23.05 5.37 0.02
C ARG A 100 -22.46 4.01 -0.36
N ALA A 101 -23.28 3.09 -0.89
CA ALA A 101 -22.85 1.77 -1.31
C ALA A 101 -21.89 1.84 -2.51
N ALA A 102 -22.14 2.74 -3.47
CA ALA A 102 -21.25 2.94 -4.60
C ALA A 102 -19.84 3.37 -4.16
N VAL A 103 -19.74 4.35 -3.26
CA VAL A 103 -18.43 4.82 -2.74
C VAL A 103 -17.73 3.71 -1.95
N GLN A 104 -18.45 2.95 -1.12
CA GLN A 104 -17.89 1.81 -0.40
C GLN A 104 -17.33 0.75 -1.35
N ARG A 105 -18.07 0.39 -2.40
CA ARG A 105 -17.60 -0.57 -3.41
C ARG A 105 -16.42 -0.03 -4.20
N SER A 106 -16.41 1.26 -4.54
CA SER A 106 -15.25 1.90 -5.17
C SER A 106 -14.01 1.84 -4.28
N LEU A 107 -14.14 2.08 -2.98
CA LEU A 107 -13.06 1.86 -2.00
C LEU A 107 -12.58 0.40 -2.03
N GLY A 108 -13.52 -0.55 -2.04
CA GLY A 108 -13.21 -1.97 -2.11
C GLY A 108 -12.43 -2.37 -3.36
N LEU A 109 -12.84 -1.86 -4.53
CA LEU A 109 -12.12 -2.09 -5.79
C LEU A 109 -10.71 -1.48 -5.73
N VAL A 110 -10.59 -0.23 -5.31
CA VAL A 110 -9.29 0.47 -5.22
C VAL A 110 -8.34 -0.29 -4.30
N ILE A 111 -8.79 -0.69 -3.11
CA ILE A 111 -7.96 -1.40 -2.14
C ILE A 111 -7.60 -2.81 -2.64
N THR A 112 -8.57 -3.58 -3.14
CA THR A 112 -8.34 -4.97 -3.58
C THR A 112 -7.40 -5.02 -4.78
N VAL A 113 -7.60 -4.18 -5.79
CA VAL A 113 -6.73 -4.14 -6.96
C VAL A 113 -5.33 -3.68 -6.58
N ASN A 114 -5.21 -2.68 -5.71
CA ASN A 114 -3.89 -2.20 -5.28
C ASN A 114 -3.18 -3.15 -4.29
N ALA A 115 -3.88 -4.14 -3.74
CA ALA A 115 -3.27 -5.23 -2.96
C ALA A 115 -2.35 -6.11 -3.83
N LEU A 116 -2.48 -6.07 -5.17
CA LEU A 116 -1.54 -6.72 -6.08
C LEU A 116 -0.10 -6.22 -5.87
N THR A 117 0.10 -4.97 -5.49
CA THR A 117 1.47 -4.46 -5.28
C THR A 117 2.18 -5.10 -4.10
N PRO A 118 1.66 -5.10 -2.86
CA PRO A 118 2.31 -5.84 -1.80
C PRO A 118 2.38 -7.36 -2.08
N ILE A 119 1.48 -7.94 -2.88
CA ILE A 119 1.61 -9.35 -3.30
C ILE A 119 2.86 -9.53 -4.17
N VAL A 120 3.03 -8.69 -5.20
CA VAL A 120 4.20 -8.72 -6.08
C VAL A 120 5.47 -8.39 -5.32
N ASP A 121 5.46 -7.37 -4.44
CA ASP A 121 6.61 -7.03 -3.59
C ASP A 121 7.01 -8.23 -2.71
N ALA A 122 6.04 -8.93 -2.13
CA ALA A 122 6.31 -10.13 -1.33
C ALA A 122 6.93 -11.24 -2.18
N TRP A 123 6.36 -11.51 -3.34
CA TRP A 123 6.82 -12.55 -4.25
C TRP A 123 8.24 -12.27 -4.78
N VAL A 124 8.52 -11.05 -5.24
CA VAL A 124 9.85 -10.67 -5.74
C VAL A 124 10.90 -10.80 -4.64
N ASN A 125 10.59 -10.38 -3.41
CA ASN A 125 11.53 -10.55 -2.30
C ASN A 125 11.79 -12.02 -1.96
N LEU A 126 10.75 -12.87 -1.95
CA LEU A 126 10.93 -14.32 -1.74
C LEU A 126 11.77 -14.95 -2.85
N TRP A 127 11.45 -14.64 -4.10
CA TRP A 127 12.16 -15.16 -5.26
C TRP A 127 13.66 -14.82 -5.20
N VAL A 128 13.98 -13.57 -4.87
CA VAL A 128 15.38 -13.14 -4.71
C VAL A 128 16.09 -13.87 -3.55
N ALA A 129 15.38 -14.13 -2.44
CA ALA A 129 15.94 -14.89 -1.32
C ALA A 129 16.17 -16.37 -1.67
N GLU A 130 15.27 -16.96 -2.46
CA GLU A 130 15.36 -18.34 -2.95
C GLU A 130 16.47 -18.53 -3.97
N GLU A 131 16.75 -17.54 -4.82
CA GLU A 131 17.89 -17.55 -5.74
C GLU A 131 19.25 -17.34 -5.05
N GLY A 132 19.31 -17.25 -3.72
CA GLY A 132 20.54 -17.02 -2.97
C GLY A 132 21.14 -15.62 -3.16
N LYS A 133 20.41 -14.70 -3.80
CA LYS A 133 20.81 -13.29 -4.01
C LYS A 133 20.39 -12.39 -2.84
N GLY A 134 19.61 -12.93 -1.90
CA GLY A 134 19.09 -12.25 -0.72
C GLY A 134 19.42 -12.96 0.58
N GLY A 135 19.03 -12.34 1.69
CA GLY A 135 19.17 -12.88 3.04
C GLY A 135 17.92 -12.59 3.87
N ASP A 136 18.13 -12.29 5.15
CA ASP A 136 17.03 -12.06 6.08
C ASP A 136 16.25 -10.78 5.78
N LEU A 137 16.88 -9.78 5.16
CA LEU A 137 16.20 -8.55 4.76
C LEU A 137 15.08 -8.82 3.77
N GLU A 138 15.34 -9.60 2.71
CA GLU A 138 14.34 -10.02 1.73
C GLU A 138 13.24 -10.85 2.37
N ARG A 139 13.59 -11.84 3.21
CA ARG A 139 12.59 -12.68 3.88
C ARG A 139 11.69 -11.85 4.80
N ASN A 140 12.24 -10.88 5.51
CA ASN A 140 11.48 -9.99 6.38
C ASN A 140 10.60 -9.02 5.59
N ALA A 141 11.12 -8.44 4.51
CA ALA A 141 10.33 -7.60 3.60
C ALA A 141 9.19 -8.40 2.96
N ALA A 142 9.46 -9.64 2.53
CA ALA A 142 8.44 -10.54 2.02
C ALA A 142 7.32 -10.80 3.03
N ARG A 143 7.66 -11.12 4.28
CA ARG A 143 6.68 -11.33 5.36
C ARG A 143 5.85 -10.07 5.64
N LEU A 144 6.50 -8.90 5.68
CA LEU A 144 5.83 -7.62 5.86
C LEU A 144 4.82 -7.36 4.74
N HIS A 145 5.24 -7.54 3.49
CA HIS A 145 4.39 -7.32 2.34
C HIS A 145 3.28 -8.37 2.23
N ALA A 146 3.54 -9.63 2.52
CA ALA A 146 2.51 -10.68 2.58
C ALA A 146 1.45 -10.35 3.64
N THR A 147 1.88 -9.89 4.82
CA THR A 147 0.96 -9.46 5.88
C THR A 147 0.11 -8.27 5.41
N ARG A 148 0.75 -7.25 4.82
CA ARG A 148 0.07 -6.08 4.23
C ARG A 148 -0.96 -6.50 3.17
N SER A 149 -0.60 -7.44 2.30
CA SER A 149 -1.49 -8.00 1.26
C SER A 149 -2.74 -8.62 1.87
N VAL A 150 -2.61 -9.41 2.93
CA VAL A 150 -3.76 -10.03 3.60
C VAL A 150 -4.71 -8.95 4.12
N PHE A 151 -4.21 -7.94 4.84
CA PHE A 151 -5.04 -6.86 5.35
C PHE A 151 -5.76 -6.08 4.23
N TRP A 152 -5.07 -5.84 3.11
CA TRP A 152 -5.65 -5.12 1.99
C TRP A 152 -6.68 -5.96 1.23
N VAL A 153 -6.40 -7.22 0.94
CA VAL A 153 -7.37 -8.12 0.28
C VAL A 153 -8.60 -8.30 1.16
N VAL A 154 -8.42 -8.62 2.45
CA VAL A 154 -9.56 -8.80 3.37
C VAL A 154 -10.36 -7.51 3.52
N GLY A 155 -9.69 -6.37 3.74
CA GLY A 155 -10.37 -5.08 3.87
C GLY A 155 -11.07 -4.63 2.59
N GLY A 156 -10.44 -4.82 1.44
CA GLY A 156 -11.00 -4.50 0.14
C GLY A 156 -12.21 -5.37 -0.21
N LEU A 157 -12.11 -6.70 -0.01
CA LEU A 157 -13.22 -7.61 -0.20
C LEU A 157 -14.38 -7.30 0.73
N TRP A 158 -14.10 -6.97 2.00
CA TRP A 158 -15.14 -6.58 2.94
C TRP A 158 -15.83 -5.27 2.51
N CYS A 159 -15.10 -4.28 1.97
CA CYS A 159 -15.74 -3.11 1.37
C CYS A 159 -16.64 -3.47 0.16
N LEU A 160 -16.32 -4.52 -0.61
CA LEU A 160 -17.12 -4.93 -1.77
C LEU A 160 -18.42 -5.63 -1.40
N VAL A 161 -18.40 -6.48 -0.38
CA VAL A 161 -19.52 -7.38 -0.03
C VAL A 161 -20.27 -7.01 1.25
N GLY A 162 -19.69 -6.17 2.10
CA GLY A 162 -20.23 -5.78 3.41
C GLY A 162 -21.24 -4.65 3.41
#